data_AF-A0A651H918-F1
#
_entry.id   AF-A0A651H918-F1
#
_cell.length_a   1.000
_cell.length_b   1.000
_cell.length_c   1.000
_cell.angle_alpha   90.00
_cell.angle_beta   90.00
_cell.angle_gamma   90.00
#
_symmetry.space_group_name_H-M   'P 1'
#
loop_
_entity.id
_entity.type
_entity.pdbx_description
1 polymer ?
#
loop_
_entity_poly.entity_id
_entity_poly.type
_entity_poly.pdbx_seq_one_letter_code
_entity_poly.pdbx_strand_id
1 'polypeptide(L)'
;MPDLEIKDQPTLGPAKLFQLTVTAIRYRLIRSIVTTVVITVAVAFVVHMAATAMAGQGLRRLAETELSELRLADTWATRLTQAPSPRAVLSEWADPRADAAGLEAAARAAGLEAGHIPDLRRQAAAAHQLLTRMEALDPITRRALAGRASGLALLDAMAGVSPDERQSRLIHHRLTRDEIADLWPAVADSWTETGTALRAIAAARETGIRSLAPFFRQQSALQMLAAAEPDFREAVASAGFQLSAAAWETVSQRARARLTALAIESGIADLDLRRGLAAHLDRQPQDVLPSLLWRFLRSESHAAWYHEQWQTHLPEAPDWSVSEATALARENRREAALSGAAVRAGGDTGGFAGLGRRTTVLVAVSLLVCIVGITNAMLMSVTERYREIATLKCLGALDQSILWIFVLEALLLGLAGALVGALLGAVVALSSGVILSGFLFLAGMPWLNLFGLLITALLLGAIMAATASVYPSWKAARLPPLEAMRIE
;
A
#
# COMPACT_ATOMS: atom_id res chain seq x y z
N MET A 1 29.56 56.44 45.20
CA MET A 1 29.42 54.97 45.12
C MET A 1 30.69 54.45 44.48
N PRO A 2 31.38 53.43 45.03
CA PRO A 2 32.52 52.85 44.33
C PRO A 2 32.05 52.32 42.97
N ASP A 3 32.80 52.60 41.91
CA ASP A 3 32.57 52.05 40.58
C ASP A 3 32.57 50.52 40.70
N LEU A 4 31.38 49.93 40.59
CA LEU A 4 31.25 48.48 40.45
C LEU A 4 31.76 48.13 39.07
N GLU A 5 32.95 47.56 39.00
CA GLU A 5 33.52 46.97 37.79
C GLU A 5 32.64 45.76 37.41
N ILE A 6 31.63 46.01 36.56
CA ILE A 6 30.75 44.97 36.02
C ILE A 6 31.56 44.17 35.01
N LYS A 7 32.21 43.10 35.47
CA LYS A 7 32.81 42.10 34.57
C LYS A 7 31.73 41.45 33.72
N ASP A 8 32.04 41.19 32.45
CA ASP A 8 31.18 40.42 31.55
C ASP A 8 30.79 39.10 32.20
N GLN A 9 29.49 38.79 32.14
CA GLN A 9 28.98 37.53 32.66
C GLN A 9 29.61 36.36 31.93
N PRO A 10 30.08 35.32 32.63
CA PRO A 10 30.71 34.17 32.00
C PRO A 10 29.70 33.42 31.13
N THR A 11 29.83 33.53 29.80
CA THR A 11 29.05 32.73 28.86
C THR A 11 29.65 31.33 28.77
N LEU A 12 28.84 30.29 28.98
CA LEU A 12 29.25 28.92 28.73
C LEU A 12 29.34 28.68 27.23
N GLY A 13 30.54 28.43 26.72
CA GLY A 13 30.75 28.06 25.32
C GLY A 13 30.09 26.70 24.98
N PRO A 14 29.75 26.45 23.69
CA PRO A 14 29.01 25.26 23.26
C PRO A 14 29.72 23.95 23.61
N ALA A 15 31.06 23.90 23.54
CA ALA A 15 31.83 22.73 23.91
C ALA A 15 31.70 22.38 25.40
N LYS A 16 31.67 23.40 26.28
CA LYS A 16 31.56 23.21 27.72
C LYS A 16 30.15 22.79 28.12
N LEU A 17 29.13 23.35 27.46
CA LEU A 17 27.74 22.91 27.51
C LEU A 17 27.60 21.41 27.17
N PHE A 18 28.19 20.99 26.05
CA PHE A 18 28.18 19.58 25.64
C PHE A 18 28.88 18.67 26.64
N GLN A 19 30.08 19.03 27.12
CA GLN A 19 30.81 18.25 28.12
C GLN A 19 30.04 18.09 29.44
N LEU A 20 29.44 19.18 29.94
CA LEU A 20 28.61 19.13 31.15
C LEU A 20 27.40 18.20 30.95
N THR A 21 26.79 18.25 29.76
CA THR A 21 25.64 17.42 29.39
C THR A 21 26.01 15.93 29.38
N VAL A 22 27.09 15.56 28.69
CA VAL A 22 27.56 14.17 28.63
C VAL A 22 27.94 13.64 30.01
N THR A 23 28.58 14.48 30.83
CA THR A 23 28.92 14.13 32.21
C THR A 23 27.66 13.87 33.03
N ALA A 24 26.64 14.73 32.92
CA ALA A 24 25.36 14.54 33.61
C ALA A 24 24.67 13.23 33.22
N ILE A 25 24.68 12.88 31.93
CA ILE A 25 24.11 11.61 31.43
C ILE A 25 24.84 10.41 32.05
N ARG A 26 26.18 10.44 32.10
CA ARG A 26 27.01 9.34 32.63
C ARG A 26 26.74 9.07 34.11
N TYR A 27 26.59 10.11 34.93
CA TYR A 27 26.31 9.97 36.35
C TYR A 27 24.89 9.46 36.66
N ARG A 28 23.94 9.60 35.73
CA ARG A 28 22.52 9.21 35.90
C ARG A 28 22.05 8.21 34.86
N LEU A 29 22.90 7.23 34.59
CA LEU A 29 22.71 6.21 33.55
C LEU A 29 21.35 5.51 33.63
N ILE A 30 20.88 5.14 34.83
CA ILE A 30 19.59 4.44 35.01
C ILE A 30 18.40 5.26 34.50
N ARG A 31 18.33 6.56 34.79
CA ARG A 31 17.21 7.41 34.31
C ARG A 31 17.34 7.74 32.83
N SER A 32 18.56 8.01 32.38
CA SER A 32 18.87 8.15 30.97
C SER A 32 18.40 6.92 30.20
N ILE A 33 18.58 5.70 30.75
CA ILE A 33 18.04 4.46 30.19
C ILE A 33 16.52 4.48 30.14
N VAL A 34 15.80 4.82 31.23
CA VAL A 34 14.33 4.86 31.22
C VAL A 34 13.79 5.79 30.13
N THR A 35 14.34 7.00 30.03
CA THR A 35 13.93 7.98 29.00
C THR A 35 14.23 7.45 27.60
N THR A 36 15.42 6.87 27.40
CA THR A 36 15.83 6.26 26.14
C THR A 36 14.93 5.08 25.75
N VAL A 37 14.48 4.27 26.72
CA VAL A 37 13.57 3.13 26.49
C VAL A 37 12.20 3.61 26.04
N VAL A 38 11.62 4.63 26.69
CA VAL A 38 10.33 5.21 26.29
C VAL A 38 10.38 5.72 24.84
N ILE A 39 11.47 6.40 24.47
CA ILE A 39 11.69 6.90 23.10
C ILE A 39 11.89 5.72 22.14
N THR A 40 12.71 4.75 22.51
CA THR A 40 12.97 3.52 21.74
C THR A 40 11.66 2.82 21.37
N VAL A 41 10.78 2.59 22.34
CA VAL A 41 9.50 1.89 22.11
C VAL A 41 8.58 2.69 21.18
N ALA A 42 8.45 4.00 21.41
CA ALA A 42 7.61 4.85 20.57
C ALA A 42 8.12 4.90 19.12
N VAL A 43 9.43 5.15 18.94
CA VAL A 43 10.05 5.21 17.60
C VAL A 43 10.00 3.84 16.93
N ALA A 44 10.26 2.74 17.65
CA ALA A 44 10.13 1.39 17.12
C ALA A 44 8.72 1.10 16.62
N PHE A 45 7.70 1.52 17.37
CA PHE A 45 6.31 1.36 16.97
C PHE A 45 6.00 2.15 15.69
N VAL A 46 6.42 3.42 15.61
CA VAL A 46 6.21 4.25 14.40
C VAL A 46 6.93 3.65 13.19
N VAL A 47 8.20 3.28 13.34
CA VAL A 47 9.00 2.68 12.26
C VAL A 47 8.44 1.34 11.84
N HIS A 48 7.99 0.51 12.78
CA HIS A 48 7.34 -0.76 12.48
C HIS A 48 6.08 -0.56 11.62
N MET A 49 5.17 0.33 12.05
CA MET A 49 3.94 0.64 11.31
C MET A 49 4.23 1.20 9.91
N ALA A 50 5.16 2.15 9.80
CA ALA A 50 5.51 2.77 8.52
C ALA A 50 6.20 1.78 7.58
N ALA A 51 7.17 0.99 8.07
CA ALA A 51 7.88 0.00 7.26
C ALA A 51 6.93 -1.10 6.76
N THR A 52 6.02 -1.60 7.60
CA THR A 52 5.01 -2.59 7.20
C THR A 52 4.06 -2.02 6.14
N ALA A 53 3.62 -0.77 6.28
CA ALA A 53 2.78 -0.11 5.28
C ALA A 53 3.51 0.06 3.94
N MET A 54 4.77 0.51 3.96
CA MET A 54 5.61 0.68 2.77
C MET A 54 5.86 -0.65 2.04
N ALA A 55 6.24 -1.69 2.79
CA ALA A 55 6.43 -3.03 2.26
C ALA A 55 5.13 -3.59 1.66
N GLY A 56 4.00 -3.38 2.34
CA GLY A 56 2.69 -3.78 1.84
C GLY A 56 2.35 -3.11 0.51
N GLN A 57 2.58 -1.79 0.40
CA GLN A 57 2.36 -1.05 -0.86
C GLN A 57 3.29 -1.53 -1.98
N GLY A 58 4.58 -1.71 -1.70
CA GLY A 58 5.54 -2.18 -2.69
C GLY A 58 5.27 -3.62 -3.15
N LEU A 59 4.88 -4.50 -2.22
CA LEU A 59 4.44 -5.86 -2.51
C LEU A 59 3.17 -5.88 -3.37
N ARG A 60 2.20 -4.99 -3.13
CA ARG A 60 1.02 -4.88 -4.01
C ARG A 60 1.42 -4.46 -5.41
N ARG A 61 2.27 -3.45 -5.57
CA ARG A 61 2.75 -3.01 -6.90
C ARG A 61 3.47 -4.14 -7.64
N LEU A 62 4.32 -4.88 -6.92
CA LEU A 62 5.01 -6.05 -7.46
C LEU A 62 4.00 -7.12 -7.90
N ALA A 63 3.05 -7.46 -7.04
CA ALA A 63 2.02 -8.46 -7.32
C ALA A 63 1.09 -8.04 -8.46
N GLU A 64 0.66 -6.78 -8.53
CA GLU A 64 -0.13 -6.23 -9.63
C GLU A 64 0.61 -6.39 -10.96
N THR A 65 1.90 -6.04 -10.99
CA THR A 65 2.72 -6.13 -12.21
C THR A 65 2.87 -7.59 -12.64
N GLU A 66 3.37 -8.47 -11.77
CA GLU A 66 3.59 -9.88 -12.10
C GLU A 66 2.27 -10.60 -12.41
N LEU A 67 1.20 -10.40 -11.61
CA LEU A 67 -0.09 -11.06 -11.86
C LEU A 67 -0.74 -10.59 -13.16
N SER A 68 -0.55 -9.32 -13.56
CA SER A 68 -1.09 -8.82 -14.82
C SER A 68 -0.46 -9.52 -16.03
N GLU A 69 0.83 -9.88 -15.95
CA GLU A 69 1.51 -10.64 -17.00
C GLU A 69 1.11 -12.11 -17.00
N LEU A 70 1.01 -12.73 -15.81
CA LEU A 70 0.62 -14.14 -15.67
C LEU A 70 -0.82 -14.37 -16.16
N ARG A 71 -1.73 -13.45 -15.84
CA ARG A 71 -3.16 -13.52 -16.21
C ARG A 71 -3.47 -12.82 -17.52
N LEU A 72 -2.46 -12.46 -18.31
CA LEU A 72 -2.66 -11.67 -19.52
C LEU A 72 -3.61 -12.37 -20.50
N ALA A 73 -3.43 -13.67 -20.73
CA ALA A 73 -4.28 -14.44 -21.63
C ALA A 73 -5.73 -14.56 -21.12
N ASP A 74 -5.94 -14.85 -19.83
CA ASP A 74 -7.27 -14.90 -19.23
C ASP A 74 -7.98 -13.53 -19.26
N THR A 75 -7.21 -12.45 -19.05
CA THR A 75 -7.70 -11.07 -19.14
C THR A 75 -8.18 -10.77 -20.55
N TRP A 76 -7.40 -11.13 -21.57
CA TRP A 76 -7.79 -10.94 -22.97
C TRP A 76 -8.94 -11.85 -23.39
N ALA A 77 -8.95 -13.11 -22.97
CA ALA A 77 -10.06 -14.02 -23.22
C ALA A 77 -11.37 -13.45 -22.65
N THR A 78 -11.33 -12.88 -21.45
CA THR A 78 -12.47 -12.20 -20.82
C THR A 78 -12.86 -10.95 -21.58
N ARG A 79 -11.90 -10.09 -21.96
CA ARG A 79 -12.17 -8.86 -22.73
C ARG A 79 -12.85 -9.12 -24.08
N LEU A 80 -12.55 -10.25 -24.72
CA LEU A 80 -13.11 -10.63 -26.02
C LEU A 80 -14.46 -11.36 -25.91
N THR A 81 -14.87 -11.80 -24.71
CA THR A 81 -16.09 -12.62 -24.52
C THR A 81 -17.12 -11.98 -23.60
N GLN A 82 -16.72 -11.06 -22.73
CA GLN A 82 -17.59 -10.42 -21.75
C GLN A 82 -17.62 -8.90 -21.95
N ALA A 83 -18.83 -8.37 -22.18
CA ALA A 83 -19.02 -6.93 -22.32
C ALA A 83 -18.69 -6.22 -21.00
N PRO A 84 -17.84 -5.17 -21.01
CA PRO A 84 -17.51 -4.45 -19.80
C PRO A 84 -18.72 -3.67 -19.31
N SER A 85 -18.96 -3.70 -18.00
CA SER A 85 -19.93 -2.77 -17.41
C SER A 85 -19.47 -1.32 -17.63
N PRO A 86 -20.38 -0.33 -17.73
CA PRO A 86 -19.98 1.06 -17.86
C PRO A 86 -19.08 1.53 -16.69
N ARG A 87 -19.16 0.89 -15.52
CA ARG A 87 -18.26 1.14 -14.38
C ARG A 87 -16.84 0.67 -14.67
N ALA A 88 -16.68 -0.50 -15.29
CA ALA A 88 -15.38 -1.01 -15.69
C ALA A 88 -14.74 -0.11 -16.75
N VAL A 89 -15.54 0.43 -17.69
CA VAL A 89 -15.09 1.44 -18.65
C VAL A 89 -14.65 2.72 -17.93
N LEU A 90 -15.42 3.22 -16.96
CA LEU A 90 -15.01 4.37 -16.14
C LEU A 90 -13.65 4.15 -15.47
N SER A 91 -13.43 2.99 -14.83
CA SER A 91 -12.16 2.69 -14.17
C SER A 91 -10.98 2.58 -15.15
N GLU A 92 -11.20 2.01 -16.33
CA GLU A 92 -10.16 1.91 -17.36
C GLU A 92 -9.78 3.28 -17.91
N TRP A 93 -10.77 4.13 -18.18
CA TRP A 93 -10.55 5.48 -18.71
C TRP A 93 -9.94 6.44 -17.68
N ALA A 94 -10.18 6.18 -16.39
CA ALA A 94 -9.55 6.87 -15.27
C ALA A 94 -8.10 6.44 -15.02
N ASP A 95 -7.68 5.25 -15.46
CA ASP A 95 -6.34 4.74 -15.21
C ASP A 95 -5.30 5.50 -16.06
N PRO A 96 -4.31 6.19 -15.44
CA PRO A 96 -3.26 6.88 -16.18
C PRO A 96 -2.39 5.91 -17.00
N ARG A 97 -2.35 4.62 -16.64
CA ARG A 97 -1.55 3.58 -17.32
C ARG A 97 -2.30 2.89 -18.47
N ALA A 98 -3.58 3.23 -18.70
CA ALA A 98 -4.34 2.65 -19.78
C ALA A 98 -3.69 2.92 -21.15
N ASP A 99 -3.71 1.91 -22.01
CA ASP A 99 -3.12 1.95 -23.35
C ASP A 99 -3.82 2.99 -24.22
N ALA A 100 -3.06 3.99 -24.67
CA ALA A 100 -3.58 5.09 -25.48
C ALA A 100 -4.18 4.59 -26.80
N ALA A 101 -3.54 3.62 -27.46
CA ALA A 101 -4.02 3.06 -28.72
C ALA A 101 -5.35 2.31 -28.53
N GLY A 102 -5.45 1.48 -27.48
CA GLY A 102 -6.70 0.81 -27.11
C GLY A 102 -7.84 1.77 -26.76
N LEU A 103 -7.54 2.88 -26.06
CA LEU A 103 -8.54 3.91 -25.76
C LEU A 103 -9.02 4.64 -27.02
N GLU A 104 -8.10 4.99 -27.92
CA GLU A 104 -8.43 5.61 -29.21
C GLU A 104 -9.25 4.67 -30.11
N ALA A 105 -8.96 3.37 -30.12
CA ALA A 105 -9.75 2.39 -30.83
C ALA A 105 -11.17 2.27 -30.26
N ALA A 106 -11.30 2.24 -28.92
CA ALA A 106 -12.58 2.19 -28.24
C ALA A 106 -13.41 3.47 -28.47
N ALA A 107 -12.77 4.64 -28.49
CA ALA A 107 -13.40 5.92 -28.81
C ALA A 107 -13.95 5.93 -30.24
N ARG A 108 -13.13 5.51 -31.22
CA ARG A 108 -13.53 5.42 -32.63
C ARG A 108 -14.69 4.45 -32.84
N ALA A 109 -14.66 3.29 -32.17
CA ALA A 109 -15.77 2.32 -32.23
C ALA A 109 -17.09 2.89 -31.66
N ALA A 110 -17.00 3.82 -30.72
CA ALA A 110 -18.16 4.52 -30.16
C ALA A 110 -18.60 5.75 -30.96
N GLY A 111 -17.91 6.08 -32.07
CA GLY A 111 -18.19 7.28 -32.86
C GLY A 111 -17.74 8.59 -32.21
N LEU A 112 -16.82 8.53 -31.25
CA LEU A 112 -16.27 9.71 -30.57
C LEU A 112 -15.05 10.26 -31.34
N GLU A 113 -14.97 11.58 -31.47
CA GLU A 113 -13.80 12.24 -32.09
C GLU A 113 -12.56 12.17 -31.18
N ALA A 114 -11.38 11.98 -31.78
CA ALA A 114 -10.12 11.86 -31.05
C ALA A 114 -9.78 13.08 -30.17
N GLY A 115 -10.24 14.27 -30.55
CA GLY A 115 -10.03 15.51 -29.79
C GLY A 115 -10.65 15.50 -28.39
N HIS A 116 -11.71 14.70 -28.16
CA HIS A 116 -12.40 14.63 -26.87
C HIS A 116 -11.76 13.64 -25.88
N ILE A 117 -10.79 12.82 -26.31
CA ILE A 117 -10.19 11.76 -25.48
C ILE A 117 -9.49 12.34 -24.23
N PRO A 118 -8.63 13.37 -24.31
CA PRO A 118 -7.93 13.90 -23.13
C PRO A 118 -8.90 14.45 -22.08
N ASP A 119 -9.94 15.16 -22.52
CA ASP A 119 -10.94 15.73 -21.61
C ASP A 119 -11.84 14.65 -21.01
N LEU A 120 -12.26 13.65 -21.81
CA LEU A 120 -13.01 12.50 -21.31
C LEU A 120 -12.21 11.72 -20.27
N ARG A 121 -10.90 11.54 -20.45
CA ARG A 121 -10.02 10.89 -19.45
C ARG A 121 -9.92 11.71 -18.16
N ARG A 122 -9.77 13.04 -18.26
CA ARG A 122 -9.72 13.92 -17.08
C ARG A 122 -11.02 13.85 -16.29
N GLN A 123 -12.16 13.92 -16.97
CA GLN A 123 -13.50 13.83 -16.37
C GLN A 123 -13.76 12.44 -15.78
N ALA A 124 -13.37 11.36 -16.48
CA ALA A 124 -13.46 9.99 -15.99
C ALA A 124 -12.62 9.79 -14.71
N ALA A 125 -11.40 10.33 -14.65
CA ALA A 125 -10.56 10.27 -13.46
C ALA A 125 -11.21 10.96 -12.25
N ALA A 126 -11.74 12.17 -12.44
CA ALA A 126 -12.46 12.91 -11.39
C ALA A 126 -13.71 12.14 -10.92
N ALA A 127 -14.51 11.62 -11.85
CA ALA A 127 -15.71 10.84 -11.55
C ALA A 127 -15.38 9.51 -10.85
N HIS A 128 -14.31 8.82 -11.25
CA HIS A 128 -13.86 7.59 -10.61
C HIS A 128 -13.38 7.83 -9.18
N GLN A 129 -12.62 8.90 -8.95
CA GLN A 129 -12.16 9.30 -7.61
C GLN A 129 -13.34 9.64 -6.70
N LEU A 130 -14.29 10.44 -7.20
CA LEU A 130 -15.51 10.80 -6.50
C LEU A 130 -16.34 9.55 -6.15
N LEU A 131 -16.60 8.67 -7.12
CA LEU A 131 -17.37 7.45 -6.91
C LEU A 131 -16.71 6.54 -5.86
N THR A 132 -15.40 6.39 -5.91
CA THR A 132 -14.63 5.59 -4.93
C THR A 132 -14.78 6.15 -3.51
N ARG A 133 -14.74 7.49 -3.35
CA ARG A 133 -14.96 8.15 -2.06
C ARG A 133 -16.38 7.94 -1.55
N MET A 134 -17.36 8.09 -2.43
CA MET A 134 -18.77 7.89 -2.09
C MET A 134 -19.10 6.45 -1.69
N GLU A 135 -18.43 5.48 -2.28
CA GLU A 135 -18.58 4.06 -1.91
C GLU A 135 -17.86 3.70 -0.61
N ALA A 136 -16.83 4.45 -0.22
CA ALA A 136 -16.16 4.30 1.07
C ALA A 136 -16.96 4.86 2.24
N LEU A 137 -18.00 5.69 1.97
CA LEU A 137 -18.91 6.18 3.00
C LEU A 137 -19.64 5.04 3.70
N ASP A 138 -20.05 5.29 4.94
CA ASP A 138 -20.92 4.37 5.65
C ASP A 138 -22.29 4.24 4.94
N PRO A 139 -22.96 3.08 5.06
CA PRO A 139 -24.21 2.82 4.32
C PRO A 139 -25.33 3.82 4.60
N ILE A 140 -25.38 4.41 5.80
CA ILE A 140 -26.41 5.37 6.20
C ILE A 140 -26.19 6.68 5.45
N THR A 141 -24.97 7.22 5.49
CA THR A 141 -24.64 8.47 4.79
C THR A 141 -24.77 8.33 3.28
N ARG A 142 -24.32 7.20 2.71
CA ARG A 142 -24.48 6.95 1.26
C ARG A 142 -25.96 6.94 0.85
N ARG A 143 -26.82 6.34 1.68
CA ARG A 143 -28.27 6.30 1.45
C ARG A 143 -28.92 7.68 1.61
N ALA A 144 -28.41 8.52 2.48
CA ALA A 144 -28.88 9.90 2.60
C ALA A 144 -28.53 10.76 1.36
N LEU A 145 -27.36 10.53 0.77
CA LEU A 145 -26.91 11.29 -0.41
C LEU A 145 -27.65 10.89 -1.70
N ALA A 146 -27.72 9.59 -1.98
CA ALA A 146 -28.18 9.06 -3.28
C ALA A 146 -29.28 7.98 -3.18
N GLY A 147 -29.93 7.83 -2.02
CA GLY A 147 -31.01 6.87 -1.82
C GLY A 147 -30.54 5.42 -1.93
N ARG A 148 -31.20 4.62 -2.79
CA ARG A 148 -30.83 3.21 -3.03
C ARG A 148 -29.86 3.04 -4.21
N ALA A 149 -29.40 4.13 -4.82
CA ALA A 149 -28.49 4.07 -5.96
C ALA A 149 -27.11 3.51 -5.57
N SER A 150 -26.49 2.79 -6.49
CA SER A 150 -25.17 2.18 -6.31
C SER A 150 -24.36 2.22 -7.59
N GLY A 151 -23.04 2.25 -7.50
CA GLY A 151 -22.17 2.37 -8.66
C GLY A 151 -22.43 3.67 -9.43
N LEU A 152 -22.48 3.61 -10.76
CA LEU A 152 -22.66 4.81 -11.59
C LEU A 152 -24.00 5.52 -11.36
N ALA A 153 -25.05 4.78 -10.99
CA ALA A 153 -26.37 5.34 -10.72
C ALA A 153 -26.34 6.34 -9.55
N LEU A 154 -25.34 6.26 -8.68
CA LEU A 154 -25.15 7.22 -7.60
C LEU A 154 -24.69 8.59 -8.12
N LEU A 155 -23.83 8.62 -9.14
CA LEU A 155 -23.46 9.85 -9.83
C LEU A 155 -24.63 10.40 -10.66
N ASP A 156 -25.38 9.52 -11.35
CA ASP A 156 -26.60 9.91 -12.07
C ASP A 156 -27.64 10.54 -11.14
N ALA A 157 -27.87 9.92 -9.98
CA ALA A 157 -28.81 10.42 -8.98
C ALA A 157 -28.40 11.78 -8.40
N MET A 158 -27.11 12.04 -8.25
CA MET A 158 -26.64 13.35 -7.79
C MET A 158 -26.67 14.40 -8.89
N ALA A 159 -26.32 14.05 -10.14
CA ALA A 159 -26.35 14.97 -11.27
C ALA A 159 -27.77 15.47 -11.57
N GLY A 160 -28.79 14.64 -11.32
CA GLY A 160 -30.21 14.99 -11.52
C GLY A 160 -30.82 15.93 -10.46
N VAL A 161 -30.10 16.27 -9.39
CA VAL A 161 -30.59 17.15 -8.30
C VAL A 161 -30.13 18.59 -8.54
N SER A 162 -30.88 19.61 -8.11
CA SER A 162 -30.44 21.02 -8.27
C SER A 162 -29.15 21.32 -7.48
N PRO A 163 -28.34 22.31 -7.87
CA PRO A 163 -27.12 22.67 -7.14
C PRO A 163 -27.37 23.00 -5.66
N ASP A 164 -28.45 23.72 -5.36
CA ASP A 164 -28.81 24.13 -3.99
C ASP A 164 -29.26 22.94 -3.13
N GLU A 165 -30.07 22.03 -3.69
CA GLU A 165 -30.51 20.83 -2.98
C GLU A 165 -29.34 19.84 -2.77
N ARG A 166 -28.42 19.73 -3.74
CA ARG A 166 -27.17 18.97 -3.57
C ARG A 166 -26.32 19.53 -2.44
N GLN A 167 -26.12 20.84 -2.42
CA GLN A 167 -25.32 21.49 -1.39
C GLN A 167 -25.97 21.33 0.00
N SER A 168 -27.31 21.40 0.09
CA SER A 168 -28.04 21.07 1.32
C SER A 168 -27.79 19.63 1.79
N ARG A 169 -27.85 18.64 0.91
CA ARG A 169 -27.58 17.22 1.24
C ARG A 169 -26.14 17.01 1.74
N LEU A 170 -25.16 17.70 1.15
CA LEU A 170 -23.75 17.65 1.57
C LEU A 170 -23.51 18.35 2.92
N ILE A 171 -24.22 19.46 3.19
CA ILE A 171 -24.07 20.24 4.44
C ILE A 171 -24.66 19.49 5.64
N HIS A 172 -25.78 18.78 5.46
CA HIS A 172 -26.42 18.03 6.55
C HIS A 172 -25.54 16.90 7.11
N HIS A 173 -24.55 16.42 6.35
CA HIS A 173 -23.56 15.44 6.78
C HIS A 173 -22.16 16.08 6.86
N ARG A 174 -21.93 16.89 7.91
CA ARG A 174 -20.68 17.66 8.14
C ARG A 174 -19.36 16.89 7.95
N LEU A 175 -19.32 15.59 8.24
CA LEU A 175 -18.12 14.75 8.07
C LEU A 175 -17.81 14.40 6.59
N THR A 176 -18.79 14.56 5.68
CA THR A 176 -18.64 14.27 4.24
C THR A 176 -18.38 15.49 3.37
N ARG A 177 -18.58 16.69 3.91
CA ARG A 177 -18.35 17.94 3.18
C ARG A 177 -16.91 18.04 2.70
N ASP A 178 -15.93 17.82 3.59
CA ASP A 178 -14.52 18.00 3.26
C ASP A 178 -13.98 16.89 2.33
N GLU A 179 -14.63 15.72 2.26
CA GLU A 179 -14.16 14.59 1.44
C GLU A 179 -14.71 14.60 0.00
N ILE A 180 -15.86 15.24 -0.23
CA ILE A 180 -16.63 15.15 -1.48
C ILE A 180 -16.86 16.52 -2.11
N ALA A 181 -16.98 17.59 -1.30
CA ALA A 181 -17.32 18.92 -1.82
C ALA A 181 -16.24 19.51 -2.73
N ASP A 182 -14.98 19.10 -2.58
CA ASP A 182 -13.88 19.56 -3.43
C ASP A 182 -13.85 18.84 -4.78
N LEU A 183 -14.35 17.61 -4.84
CA LEU A 183 -14.33 16.76 -6.04
C LEU A 183 -15.60 16.90 -6.89
N TRP A 184 -16.74 17.17 -6.25
CA TRP A 184 -18.03 17.25 -6.92
C TRP A 184 -18.09 18.33 -8.02
N PRO A 185 -17.60 19.58 -7.82
CA PRO A 185 -17.69 20.63 -8.85
C PRO A 185 -17.02 20.22 -10.17
N ALA A 186 -15.93 19.46 -10.11
CA ALA A 186 -15.22 18.98 -11.30
C ALA A 186 -16.01 17.92 -12.10
N VAL A 187 -17.00 17.28 -11.49
CA VAL A 187 -17.81 16.22 -12.11
C VAL A 187 -19.23 16.70 -12.40
N ALA A 188 -19.75 17.65 -11.63
CA ALA A 188 -21.15 18.08 -11.62
C ALA A 188 -21.69 18.50 -12.99
N ASP A 189 -20.90 19.27 -13.74
CA ASP A 189 -21.35 19.87 -14.99
C ASP A 189 -21.08 18.96 -16.20
N SER A 190 -20.07 18.08 -16.11
CA SER A 190 -19.69 17.20 -17.21
C SER A 190 -20.31 15.79 -17.13
N TRP A 191 -20.78 15.36 -15.96
CA TRP A 191 -21.14 13.95 -15.73
C TRP A 191 -22.16 13.40 -16.73
N THR A 192 -23.17 14.19 -17.11
CA THR A 192 -24.19 13.73 -18.05
C THR A 192 -23.57 13.36 -19.41
N GLU A 193 -22.63 14.18 -19.90
CA GLU A 193 -21.91 13.94 -21.15
C GLU A 193 -20.89 12.80 -20.98
N THR A 194 -20.04 12.88 -19.94
CA THR A 194 -19.04 11.86 -19.61
C THR A 194 -19.70 10.47 -19.47
N GLY A 195 -20.78 10.38 -18.70
CA GLY A 195 -21.52 9.14 -18.46
C GLY A 195 -22.17 8.59 -19.72
N THR A 196 -22.66 9.46 -20.61
CA THR A 196 -23.21 9.06 -21.91
C THR A 196 -22.11 8.51 -22.82
N ALA A 197 -20.96 9.18 -22.91
CA ALA A 197 -19.81 8.71 -23.68
C ALA A 197 -19.30 7.34 -23.18
N LEU A 198 -19.16 7.16 -21.87
CA LEU A 198 -18.72 5.90 -21.26
C LEU A 198 -19.70 4.74 -21.55
N ARG A 199 -21.02 5.00 -21.51
CA ARG A 199 -22.04 4.00 -21.89
C ARG A 199 -21.99 3.69 -23.39
N ALA A 200 -21.75 4.68 -24.25
CA ALA A 200 -21.57 4.47 -25.69
C ALA A 200 -20.34 3.58 -25.98
N ILE A 201 -19.23 3.80 -25.28
CA ILE A 201 -18.03 2.94 -25.38
C ILE A 201 -18.34 1.51 -24.92
N ALA A 202 -19.06 1.34 -23.81
CA ALA A 202 -19.48 0.01 -23.35
C ALA A 202 -20.34 -0.71 -24.40
N ALA A 203 -21.32 -0.01 -24.99
CA ALA A 203 -22.20 -0.56 -26.02
C ALA A 203 -21.46 -0.87 -27.35
N ALA A 204 -20.49 -0.05 -27.74
CA ALA A 204 -19.64 -0.31 -28.90
C ALA A 204 -18.82 -1.58 -28.70
N ARG A 205 -18.22 -1.77 -27.50
CA ARG A 205 -17.50 -3.01 -27.16
C ARG A 205 -18.40 -4.22 -27.13
N GLU A 206 -19.61 -4.11 -26.59
CA GLU A 206 -20.60 -5.20 -26.63
C GLU A 206 -20.94 -5.60 -28.08
N THR A 207 -21.01 -4.63 -28.98
CA THR A 207 -21.24 -4.87 -30.41
C THR A 207 -20.04 -5.56 -31.07
N GLY A 208 -18.81 -5.13 -30.76
CA GLY A 208 -17.59 -5.81 -31.20
C GLY A 208 -17.45 -7.24 -30.66
N ILE A 209 -17.78 -7.48 -29.39
CA ILE A 209 -17.76 -8.83 -28.82
C ILE A 209 -18.80 -9.74 -29.51
N ARG A 210 -19.99 -9.21 -29.82
CA ARG A 210 -21.00 -9.96 -30.58
C ARG A 210 -20.54 -10.32 -32.00
N SER A 211 -19.73 -9.50 -32.66
CA SER A 211 -19.17 -9.85 -33.98
C SER A 211 -18.12 -10.96 -33.91
N LEU A 212 -17.45 -11.12 -32.75
CA LEU A 212 -16.49 -12.21 -32.51
C LEU A 212 -17.14 -13.54 -32.10
N ALA A 213 -18.41 -13.54 -31.70
CA ALA A 213 -19.13 -14.74 -31.25
C ALA A 213 -19.04 -15.97 -32.20
N PRO A 214 -19.02 -15.84 -33.55
CA PRO A 214 -18.87 -16.99 -34.44
C PRO A 214 -17.57 -17.77 -34.24
N PHE A 215 -16.46 -17.10 -33.90
CA PHE A 215 -15.17 -17.73 -33.66
C PHE A 215 -15.18 -18.62 -32.40
N PHE A 216 -16.01 -18.29 -31.42
CA PHE A 216 -16.05 -18.99 -30.13
C PHE A 216 -17.04 -20.16 -30.07
N ARG A 217 -17.62 -20.59 -31.21
CA ARG A 217 -18.60 -21.69 -31.23
C ARG A 217 -17.97 -23.06 -31.00
N GLN A 218 -16.78 -23.28 -31.54
CA GLN A 218 -16.08 -24.57 -31.49
C GLN A 218 -14.81 -24.51 -30.65
N GLN A 219 -14.24 -23.32 -30.49
CA GLN A 219 -13.01 -23.09 -29.74
C GLN A 219 -13.26 -22.07 -28.64
N SER A 220 -12.64 -22.29 -27.49
CA SER A 220 -12.58 -21.29 -26.42
C SER A 220 -11.79 -20.06 -26.87
N ALA A 221 -12.03 -18.91 -26.23
CA ALA A 221 -11.25 -17.71 -26.49
C ALA A 221 -9.74 -17.91 -26.24
N LEU A 222 -9.36 -18.74 -25.27
CA LEU A 222 -7.96 -19.11 -25.04
C LEU A 222 -7.37 -19.90 -26.23
N GLN A 223 -8.11 -20.83 -26.83
CA GLN A 223 -7.67 -21.56 -28.04
C GLN A 223 -7.49 -20.62 -29.23
N MET A 224 -8.44 -19.70 -29.45
CA MET A 224 -8.33 -18.69 -30.51
C MET A 224 -7.12 -17.76 -30.30
N LEU A 225 -6.87 -17.32 -29.05
CA LEU A 225 -5.70 -16.51 -28.70
C LEU A 225 -4.38 -17.28 -28.83
N ALA A 226 -4.37 -18.58 -28.55
CA ALA A 226 -3.19 -19.44 -28.67
C ALA A 226 -2.81 -19.72 -30.13
N ALA A 227 -3.80 -19.93 -31.00
CA ALA A 227 -3.60 -20.09 -32.43
C ALA A 227 -3.20 -18.76 -33.08
N ALA A 228 -3.87 -17.66 -32.70
CA ALA A 228 -3.64 -16.31 -33.18
C ALA A 228 -3.60 -16.25 -34.72
N GLU A 229 -4.58 -16.86 -35.38
CA GLU A 229 -4.70 -16.87 -36.85
C GLU A 229 -4.92 -15.46 -37.42
N PRO A 230 -4.43 -15.17 -38.64
CA PRO A 230 -4.55 -13.84 -39.25
C PRO A 230 -5.99 -13.31 -39.29
N ASP A 231 -6.94 -14.15 -39.71
CA ASP A 231 -8.36 -13.81 -39.83
C ASP A 231 -8.96 -13.40 -38.47
N PHE A 232 -8.57 -14.10 -37.40
CA PHE A 232 -9.01 -13.77 -36.04
C PHE A 232 -8.38 -12.46 -35.56
N ARG A 233 -7.08 -12.22 -35.84
CA ARG A 233 -6.41 -10.95 -35.48
C ARG A 233 -7.08 -9.76 -36.16
N GLU A 234 -7.44 -9.89 -37.43
CA GLU A 234 -8.16 -8.87 -38.19
C GLU A 234 -9.58 -8.65 -37.63
N ALA A 235 -10.30 -9.74 -37.32
CA ALA A 235 -11.61 -9.65 -36.70
C ALA A 235 -11.56 -8.91 -35.35
N VAL A 236 -10.57 -9.21 -34.50
CA VAL A 236 -10.36 -8.54 -33.20
C VAL A 236 -10.07 -7.05 -33.40
N ALA A 237 -9.23 -6.68 -34.39
CA ALA A 237 -8.98 -5.29 -34.75
C ALA A 237 -10.25 -4.56 -35.24
N SER A 238 -11.05 -5.22 -36.07
CA SER A 238 -12.32 -4.69 -36.59
C SER A 238 -13.38 -4.51 -35.49
N ALA A 239 -13.33 -5.35 -34.45
CA ALA A 239 -14.20 -5.28 -33.27
C ALA A 239 -13.80 -4.15 -32.30
N GLY A 240 -12.77 -3.36 -32.61
CA GLY A 240 -12.33 -2.22 -31.81
C GLY A 240 -11.31 -2.55 -30.72
N PHE A 241 -10.69 -3.75 -30.77
CA PHE A 241 -9.62 -4.15 -29.86
C PHE A 241 -8.27 -4.07 -30.58
N GLN A 242 -7.34 -3.25 -30.07
CA GLN A 242 -6.00 -3.14 -30.63
C GLN A 242 -4.95 -3.86 -29.77
N LEU A 243 -4.08 -4.59 -30.45
CA LEU A 243 -2.93 -5.32 -29.90
C LEU A 243 -1.75 -5.11 -30.84
N SER A 244 -0.59 -4.72 -30.31
CA SER A 244 0.65 -4.65 -31.09
C SER A 244 1.11 -6.05 -31.49
N ALA A 245 1.96 -6.17 -32.52
CA ALA A 245 2.50 -7.47 -32.94
C ALA A 245 3.23 -8.19 -31.80
N ALA A 246 4.01 -7.46 -30.99
CA ALA A 246 4.69 -8.02 -29.81
C ALA A 246 3.71 -8.44 -28.70
N ALA A 247 2.62 -7.67 -28.51
CA ALA A 247 1.58 -8.04 -27.55
C ALA A 247 0.84 -9.32 -27.99
N TRP A 248 0.55 -9.47 -29.28
CA TRP A 248 -0.04 -10.70 -29.83
C TRP A 248 0.81 -11.92 -29.54
N GLU A 249 2.13 -11.84 -29.76
CA GLU A 249 3.04 -12.94 -29.48
C GLU A 249 2.99 -13.32 -28.00
N THR A 250 3.11 -12.33 -27.11
CA THR A 250 3.09 -12.53 -25.65
C THR A 250 1.77 -13.14 -25.18
N VAL A 251 0.63 -12.62 -25.65
CA VAL A 251 -0.71 -13.13 -25.32
C VAL A 251 -0.87 -14.56 -25.82
N SER A 252 -0.43 -14.86 -27.04
CA SER A 252 -0.54 -16.20 -27.62
C SER A 252 0.31 -17.23 -26.88
N GLN A 253 1.53 -16.86 -26.48
CA GLN A 253 2.40 -17.72 -25.68
C GLN A 253 1.78 -18.00 -24.31
N ARG A 254 1.25 -16.97 -23.64
CA ARG A 254 0.54 -17.12 -22.35
C ARG A 254 -0.73 -17.96 -22.49
N ALA A 255 -1.46 -17.83 -23.60
CA ALA A 255 -2.65 -18.63 -23.87
C ALA A 255 -2.31 -20.11 -24.08
N ARG A 256 -1.23 -20.43 -24.82
CA ARG A 256 -0.71 -21.80 -24.96
C ARG A 256 -0.32 -22.40 -23.61
N ALA A 257 0.47 -21.68 -22.82
CA ALA A 257 0.87 -22.09 -21.47
C ALA A 257 -0.36 -22.36 -20.57
N ARG A 258 -1.38 -21.50 -20.64
CA ARG A 258 -2.63 -21.68 -19.89
C ARG A 258 -3.42 -22.90 -20.35
N LEU A 259 -3.48 -23.16 -21.66
CA LEU A 259 -4.12 -24.36 -22.21
C LEU A 259 -3.38 -25.64 -21.80
N THR A 260 -2.04 -25.66 -21.85
CA THR A 260 -1.25 -26.79 -21.34
C THR A 260 -1.54 -27.02 -19.86
N ALA A 261 -1.60 -25.96 -19.05
CA ALA A 261 -1.93 -26.06 -17.63
C ALA A 261 -3.33 -26.64 -17.39
N LEU A 262 -4.35 -26.17 -18.14
CA LEU A 262 -5.71 -26.70 -18.08
C LEU A 262 -5.78 -28.17 -18.53
N ALA A 263 -5.01 -28.56 -19.55
CA ALA A 263 -4.92 -29.94 -20.00
C ALA A 263 -4.35 -30.83 -18.89
N ILE A 264 -3.21 -30.45 -18.30
CA ILE A 264 -2.59 -31.16 -17.18
C ILE A 264 -3.56 -31.33 -16.00
N GLU A 265 -4.29 -30.26 -15.63
CA GLU A 265 -5.31 -30.30 -14.58
C GLU A 265 -6.49 -31.23 -14.92
N SER A 266 -6.92 -31.24 -16.19
CA SER A 266 -8.02 -32.10 -16.64
C SER A 266 -7.70 -33.59 -16.50
N GLY A 267 -6.41 -33.97 -16.48
CA GLY A 267 -5.99 -35.35 -16.24
C GLY A 267 -6.48 -35.92 -14.90
N ILE A 268 -6.67 -35.08 -13.89
CA ILE A 268 -7.21 -35.49 -12.58
C ILE A 268 -8.68 -35.96 -12.69
N ALA A 269 -9.39 -35.60 -13.77
CA ALA A 269 -10.74 -36.09 -14.02
C ALA A 269 -10.75 -37.57 -14.41
N ASP A 270 -9.66 -38.09 -14.98
CA ASP A 270 -9.51 -39.51 -15.26
C ASP A 270 -9.36 -40.30 -13.94
N LEU A 271 -10.15 -41.36 -13.80
CA LEU A 271 -10.25 -42.09 -12.54
C LEU A 271 -8.98 -42.87 -12.22
N ASP A 272 -8.32 -43.44 -13.23
CA ASP A 272 -7.16 -44.31 -13.03
C ASP A 272 -5.91 -43.48 -12.75
N LEU A 273 -5.71 -42.40 -13.52
CA LEU A 273 -4.64 -41.44 -13.28
C LEU A 273 -4.80 -40.76 -11.92
N ARG A 274 -6.02 -40.38 -11.52
CA ARG A 274 -6.31 -39.84 -10.18
C ARG A 274 -6.02 -40.85 -9.07
N ARG A 275 -6.38 -42.13 -9.25
CA ARG A 275 -6.09 -43.21 -8.28
C ARG A 275 -4.58 -43.43 -8.13
N GLY A 276 -3.84 -43.47 -9.23
CA GLY A 276 -2.38 -43.58 -9.23
C GLY A 276 -1.74 -42.42 -8.46
N LEU A 277 -2.18 -41.19 -8.74
CA LEU A 277 -1.69 -39.99 -8.05
C LEU A 277 -2.04 -40.00 -6.56
N ALA A 278 -3.26 -40.42 -6.22
CA ALA A 278 -3.72 -40.53 -4.83
C ALA A 278 -2.87 -41.54 -4.04
N ALA A 279 -2.58 -42.70 -4.63
CA ALA A 279 -1.72 -43.71 -4.02
C ALA A 279 -0.28 -43.19 -3.82
N HIS A 280 0.26 -42.46 -4.80
CA HIS A 280 1.59 -41.85 -4.69
C HIS A 280 1.67 -40.78 -3.60
N LEU A 281 0.56 -40.07 -3.33
CA LEU A 281 0.47 -39.02 -2.32
C LEU A 281 0.02 -39.52 -0.94
N ASP A 282 -0.27 -40.82 -0.79
CA ASP A 282 -0.89 -41.41 0.41
C ASP A 282 -2.20 -40.68 0.80
N ARG A 283 -3.10 -40.54 -0.17
CA ARG A 283 -4.39 -39.82 -0.05
C ARG A 283 -5.54 -40.61 -0.66
N GLN A 284 -6.77 -40.22 -0.29
CA GLN A 284 -7.95 -40.71 -1.00
C GLN A 284 -8.10 -39.99 -2.36
N PRO A 285 -8.61 -40.64 -3.42
CA PRO A 285 -8.78 -40.02 -4.74
C PRO A 285 -9.59 -38.72 -4.72
N GLN A 286 -10.57 -38.59 -3.82
CA GLN A 286 -11.39 -37.40 -3.64
C GLN A 286 -10.63 -36.20 -3.03
N ASP A 287 -9.53 -36.45 -2.33
CA ASP A 287 -8.69 -35.41 -1.74
C ASP A 287 -7.66 -34.85 -2.73
N VAL A 288 -7.55 -35.46 -3.93
CA VAL A 288 -6.63 -35.01 -4.99
C VAL A 288 -7.20 -33.76 -5.66
N LEU A 289 -6.85 -32.61 -5.09
CA LEU A 289 -7.16 -31.28 -5.61
C LEU A 289 -6.12 -30.84 -6.65
N PRO A 290 -6.49 -29.96 -7.62
CA PRO A 290 -5.54 -29.38 -8.57
C PRO A 290 -4.32 -28.72 -7.90
N SER A 291 -4.52 -28.08 -6.74
CA SER A 291 -3.42 -27.48 -5.97
C SER A 291 -2.39 -28.50 -5.46
N LEU A 292 -2.81 -29.74 -5.19
CA LEU A 292 -1.91 -30.84 -4.82
C LEU A 292 -1.15 -31.37 -6.02
N LEU A 293 -1.82 -31.51 -7.18
CA LEU A 293 -1.15 -31.87 -8.43
C LEU A 293 -0.03 -30.88 -8.74
N TRP A 294 -0.31 -29.58 -8.73
CA TRP A 294 0.72 -28.57 -9.01
C TRP A 294 1.85 -28.57 -7.99
N ARG A 295 1.58 -28.93 -6.74
CA ARG A 295 2.64 -29.11 -5.74
C ARG A 295 3.50 -30.34 -6.04
N PHE A 296 2.90 -31.42 -6.51
CA PHE A 296 3.55 -32.67 -6.87
C PHE A 296 4.46 -32.50 -8.09
N LEU A 297 3.97 -31.84 -9.14
CA LEU A 297 4.67 -31.56 -10.40
C LEU A 297 5.89 -30.62 -10.28
N ARG A 298 6.24 -30.16 -9.07
CA ARG A 298 7.42 -29.30 -8.85
C ARG A 298 8.75 -30.04 -8.98
N SER A 299 8.73 -31.36 -8.83
CA SER A 299 9.92 -32.21 -9.03
C SER A 299 9.90 -32.77 -10.44
N GLU A 300 11.04 -32.75 -11.13
CA GLU A 300 11.18 -33.37 -12.46
C GLU A 300 10.87 -34.87 -12.42
N SER A 301 11.25 -35.58 -11.36
CA SER A 301 10.93 -37.00 -11.19
C SER A 301 9.43 -37.27 -11.11
N HIS A 302 8.70 -36.46 -10.35
CA HIS A 302 7.25 -36.57 -10.19
C HIS A 302 6.51 -36.17 -11.47
N ALA A 303 6.99 -35.13 -12.15
CA ALA A 303 6.44 -34.71 -13.43
C ALA A 303 6.69 -35.77 -14.53
N ALA A 304 7.86 -36.42 -14.55
CA ALA A 304 8.14 -37.53 -15.45
C ALA A 304 7.23 -38.74 -15.18
N TRP A 305 7.04 -39.09 -13.91
CA TRP A 305 6.08 -40.14 -13.53
C TRP A 305 4.66 -39.80 -13.97
N TYR A 306 4.20 -38.56 -13.73
CA TYR A 306 2.87 -38.13 -14.15
C TYR A 306 2.70 -38.14 -15.66
N HIS A 307 3.77 -37.81 -16.41
CA HIS A 307 3.79 -37.84 -17.87
C HIS A 307 3.66 -39.27 -18.41
N GLU A 308 4.35 -40.23 -17.81
CA GLU A 308 4.22 -41.65 -18.15
C GLU A 308 2.79 -42.17 -17.92
N GLN A 309 2.19 -41.82 -16.77
CA GLN A 309 0.80 -42.20 -16.48
C GLN A 309 -0.18 -41.50 -17.44
N TRP A 310 0.08 -40.25 -17.80
CA TRP A 310 -0.69 -39.50 -18.78
C TRP A 310 -0.69 -40.21 -20.14
N GLN A 311 0.48 -40.57 -20.67
CA GLN A 311 0.58 -41.27 -21.96
C GLN A 311 -0.10 -42.65 -21.94
N THR A 312 -0.08 -43.32 -20.78
CA THR A 312 -0.69 -44.64 -20.63
C THR A 312 -2.23 -44.58 -20.61
N HIS A 313 -2.80 -43.63 -19.87
CA HIS A 313 -4.24 -43.55 -19.65
C HIS A 313 -4.97 -42.58 -20.59
N LEU A 314 -4.26 -41.63 -21.20
CA LEU A 314 -4.81 -40.58 -22.06
C LEU A 314 -4.02 -40.46 -23.38
N PRO A 315 -3.93 -41.53 -24.21
CA PRO A 315 -3.10 -41.55 -25.42
C PRO A 315 -3.59 -40.59 -26.52
N GLU A 316 -4.87 -40.20 -26.50
CA GLU A 316 -5.46 -39.27 -27.47
C GLU A 316 -5.36 -37.79 -27.02
N ALA A 317 -4.92 -37.54 -25.78
CA ALA A 317 -4.83 -36.20 -25.24
C ALA A 317 -3.58 -35.46 -25.73
N PRO A 318 -3.58 -34.10 -25.78
CA PRO A 318 -2.42 -33.33 -26.17
C PRO A 318 -1.20 -33.64 -25.30
N ASP A 319 -0.06 -33.91 -25.94
CA ASP A 319 1.19 -34.17 -25.23
C ASP A 319 1.82 -32.87 -24.70
N TRP A 320 2.61 -32.99 -23.64
CA TRP A 320 3.28 -31.88 -22.96
C TRP A 320 4.63 -32.35 -22.41
N SER A 321 5.58 -31.44 -22.20
CA SER A 321 6.92 -31.82 -21.74
C SER A 321 7.07 -31.74 -20.21
N VAL A 322 7.92 -32.60 -19.65
CA VAL A 322 8.23 -32.63 -18.20
C VAL A 322 8.81 -31.29 -17.72
N SER A 323 9.69 -30.67 -18.52
CA SER A 323 10.28 -29.36 -18.20
C SER A 323 9.24 -28.24 -18.23
N GLU A 324 8.29 -28.29 -19.16
CA GLU A 324 7.16 -27.34 -19.22
C GLU A 324 6.23 -27.51 -18.02
N ALA A 325 5.85 -28.75 -17.66
CA ALA A 325 5.00 -29.01 -16.50
C ALA A 325 5.64 -28.52 -15.19
N THR A 326 6.95 -28.73 -15.01
CA THR A 326 7.67 -28.23 -13.82
C THR A 326 7.81 -26.70 -13.82
N ALA A 327 7.95 -26.07 -14.99
CA ALA A 327 7.95 -24.61 -15.12
C ALA A 327 6.58 -24.02 -14.75
N LEU A 328 5.49 -24.58 -15.30
CA LEU A 328 4.11 -24.20 -14.97
C LEU A 328 3.79 -24.41 -13.49
N ALA A 329 4.28 -25.49 -12.87
CA ALA A 329 4.13 -25.73 -11.44
C ALA A 329 4.79 -24.65 -10.57
N ARG A 330 5.96 -24.13 -10.98
CA ARG A 330 6.62 -22.99 -10.31
C ARG A 330 5.85 -21.69 -10.51
N GLU A 331 5.34 -21.47 -11.71
CA GLU A 331 4.53 -20.30 -12.07
C GLU A 331 3.22 -20.27 -11.27
N ASN A 332 2.48 -21.37 -11.20
CA ASN A 332 1.25 -21.46 -10.43
C ASN A 332 1.49 -21.23 -8.92
N ARG A 333 2.61 -21.76 -8.38
CA ARG A 333 3.01 -21.46 -6.99
C ARG A 333 3.30 -19.98 -6.79
N ARG A 334 3.97 -19.35 -7.76
CA ARG A 334 4.27 -17.91 -7.72
C ARG A 334 2.99 -17.09 -7.78
N GLU A 335 2.07 -17.42 -8.68
CA GLU A 335 0.77 -16.75 -8.80
C GLU A 335 -0.05 -16.86 -7.51
N ALA A 336 -0.14 -18.06 -6.92
CA ALA A 336 -0.83 -18.29 -5.66
C ALA A 336 -0.19 -17.51 -4.50
N ALA A 337 1.15 -17.45 -4.46
CA ALA A 337 1.89 -16.71 -3.45
C ALA A 337 1.69 -15.19 -3.60
N LEU A 338 1.75 -14.65 -4.82
CA LEU A 338 1.49 -13.24 -5.10
C LEU A 338 0.04 -12.85 -4.79
N SER A 339 -0.93 -13.67 -5.20
CA SER A 339 -2.35 -13.43 -4.92
C SER A 339 -2.62 -13.42 -3.41
N GLY A 340 -2.12 -14.41 -2.68
CA GLY A 340 -2.26 -14.46 -1.23
C GLY A 340 -1.54 -13.31 -0.52
N ALA A 341 -0.34 -12.94 -0.98
CA ALA A 341 0.43 -11.84 -0.44
C ALA A 341 -0.24 -10.48 -0.71
N ALA A 342 -0.79 -10.26 -1.90
CA ALA A 342 -1.53 -9.04 -2.27
C ALA A 342 -2.79 -8.85 -1.41
N VAL A 343 -3.55 -9.93 -1.17
CA VAL A 343 -4.73 -9.89 -0.29
C VAL A 343 -4.35 -9.53 1.14
N ARG A 344 -3.29 -10.13 1.69
CA ARG A 344 -2.80 -9.79 3.05
C ARG A 344 -2.21 -8.38 3.13
N ALA A 345 -1.55 -7.94 2.06
CA ALA A 345 -1.05 -6.58 1.96
C ALA A 345 -2.18 -5.55 1.86
N GLY A 346 -3.42 -5.96 1.56
CA GLY A 346 -4.68 -5.21 1.39
C GLY A 346 -5.20 -4.36 2.58
N GLY A 347 -4.33 -3.82 3.44
CA GLY A 347 -4.68 -2.87 4.50
C GLY A 347 -5.16 -1.47 4.05
N ASP A 348 -5.81 -0.78 4.98
CA ASP A 348 -6.43 0.56 4.85
C ASP A 348 -5.44 1.61 4.29
N THR A 349 -5.71 2.17 3.10
CA THR A 349 -4.86 3.18 2.42
C THR A 349 -5.38 4.62 2.55
N GLY A 350 -6.39 4.85 3.40
CA GLY A 350 -7.09 6.13 3.48
C GLY A 350 -6.56 7.16 4.49
N GLY A 351 -5.44 6.89 5.20
CA GLY A 351 -4.94 7.80 6.24
C GLY A 351 -3.71 8.63 5.84
N PHE A 352 -3.13 9.32 6.83
CA PHE A 352 -2.05 10.28 6.63
C PHE A 352 -0.71 9.58 6.36
N ALA A 353 0.09 10.15 5.44
CA ALA A 353 1.44 9.65 5.08
C ALA A 353 1.50 8.17 4.67
N GLY A 354 0.41 7.63 4.09
CA GLY A 354 0.34 6.23 3.65
C GLY A 354 0.01 5.21 4.75
N LEU A 355 -0.19 5.66 5.98
CA LEU A 355 -0.76 4.86 7.07
C LEU A 355 -2.29 4.82 6.92
N GLY A 356 -2.92 3.69 7.26
CA GLY A 356 -4.39 3.63 7.32
C GLY A 356 -4.96 4.54 8.40
N ARG A 357 -6.23 4.95 8.26
CA ARG A 357 -6.85 5.91 9.20
C ARG A 357 -6.76 5.43 10.64
N ARG A 358 -6.98 4.13 10.86
CA ARG A 358 -6.86 3.49 12.18
C ARG A 358 -5.43 3.54 12.72
N THR A 359 -4.43 3.27 11.89
CA THR A 359 -3.03 3.24 12.33
C THR A 359 -2.49 4.64 12.56
N THR A 360 -2.92 5.65 11.80
CA THR A 360 -2.59 7.06 12.08
C THR A 360 -3.01 7.46 13.49
N VAL A 361 -4.22 7.09 13.93
CA VAL A 361 -4.70 7.39 15.29
C VAL A 361 -3.85 6.67 16.34
N LEU A 362 -3.52 5.39 16.13
CA LEU A 362 -2.67 4.63 17.05
C LEU A 362 -1.27 5.23 17.17
N VAL A 363 -0.67 5.67 16.06
CA VAL A 363 0.63 6.36 16.05
C VAL A 363 0.53 7.69 16.80
N ALA A 364 -0.51 8.49 16.58
CA ALA A 364 -0.70 9.76 17.27
C ALA A 364 -0.81 9.58 18.80
N VAL A 365 -1.58 8.58 19.26
CA VAL A 365 -1.71 8.26 20.68
C VAL A 365 -0.37 7.78 21.27
N SER A 366 0.36 6.93 20.55
CA SER A 366 1.68 6.44 20.98
C SER A 366 2.70 7.59 21.15
N LEU A 367 2.73 8.52 20.21
CA LEU A 367 3.57 9.72 20.30
C LEU A 367 3.18 10.59 21.49
N LEU A 368 1.88 10.80 21.73
CA LEU A 368 1.41 11.56 22.89
C LEU A 368 1.88 10.95 24.21
N VAL A 369 1.72 9.64 24.38
CA VAL A 369 2.18 8.90 25.56
C VAL A 369 3.69 9.03 25.74
N CYS A 370 4.45 9.00 24.64
CA CYS A 370 5.90 9.22 24.66
C CYS A 370 6.27 10.62 25.18
N ILE A 371 5.64 11.68 24.67
CA ILE A 371 5.89 13.07 25.13
C ILE A 371 5.63 13.19 26.63
N VAL A 372 4.50 12.69 27.10
CA VAL A 372 4.13 12.73 28.52
C VAL A 372 5.17 11.98 29.37
N GLY A 373 5.60 10.79 28.93
CA GLY A 373 6.62 10.00 29.60
C GLY A 373 7.97 10.71 29.71
N ILE A 374 8.46 11.30 28.61
CA ILE A 374 9.72 12.06 28.60
C ILE A 374 9.60 13.31 29.49
N THR A 375 8.49 14.03 29.39
CA THR A 375 8.25 15.24 30.20
C THR A 375 8.29 14.91 31.69
N ASN A 376 7.65 13.82 32.10
CA ASN A 376 7.65 13.38 33.50
C ASN A 376 9.05 12.96 33.97
N ALA A 377 9.79 12.20 33.16
CA ALA A 377 11.16 11.81 33.48
C ALA A 377 12.09 13.03 33.62
N MET A 378 11.91 14.04 32.76
CA MET A 378 12.68 15.29 32.81
C MET A 378 12.30 16.15 34.02
N LEU A 379 11.02 16.25 34.38
CA LEU A 379 10.60 16.94 35.60
C LEU A 379 11.27 16.34 36.85
N MET A 380 11.33 15.02 36.93
CA MET A 380 12.03 14.32 38.02
C MET A 380 13.54 14.60 37.99
N SER A 381 14.15 14.68 36.80
CA SER A 381 15.58 15.05 36.63
C SER A 381 15.86 16.45 37.18
N VAL A 382 14.96 17.40 36.93
CA VAL A 382 15.09 18.77 37.42
C VAL A 382 15.05 18.85 38.94
N THR A 383 14.13 18.14 39.58
CA THR A 383 13.99 18.17 41.05
C THR A 383 15.19 17.58 41.78
N GLU A 384 15.83 16.55 41.22
CA GLU A 384 17.05 15.97 41.81
C GLU A 384 18.28 16.85 41.59
N ARG A 385 18.28 17.64 40.52
CA ARG A 385 19.36 18.56 40.15
C ARG A 385 19.22 19.93 40.79
N TYR A 386 18.29 20.10 41.73
CA TYR A 386 17.99 21.39 42.30
C TYR A 386 19.24 22.09 42.86
N ARG A 387 20.04 21.37 43.65
CA ARG A 387 21.30 21.88 44.23
C ARG A 387 22.36 22.17 43.15
N GLU A 388 22.51 21.30 42.15
CA GLU A 388 23.45 21.51 41.03
C GLU A 388 23.08 22.74 40.18
N ILE A 389 21.79 22.96 39.91
CA ILE A 389 21.31 24.11 39.16
C ILE A 389 21.55 25.39 39.96
N ALA A 390 21.28 25.36 41.27
CA ALA A 390 21.48 26.50 42.15
C ALA A 390 22.97 26.89 42.24
N THR A 391 23.89 25.92 42.36
CA THR A 391 25.32 26.22 42.38
C THR A 391 25.79 26.83 41.06
N LEU A 392 25.32 26.32 39.91
CA LEU A 392 25.61 26.92 38.60
C LEU A 392 25.11 28.37 38.50
N LYS A 393 23.91 28.66 39.01
CA LYS A 393 23.36 30.02 39.05
C LYS A 393 24.15 30.95 39.97
N CYS A 394 24.56 30.48 41.15
CA CYS A 394 25.41 31.25 42.05
C CYS A 394 26.78 31.57 41.45
N LEU A 395 27.28 30.71 40.55
CA LEU A 395 28.50 30.93 39.78
C LEU A 395 28.30 31.84 38.54
N GLY A 396 27.09 32.38 38.34
CA GLY A 396 26.78 33.33 37.26
C GLY A 396 26.24 32.69 35.98
N ALA A 397 25.78 31.43 35.99
CA ALA A 397 25.16 30.83 34.81
C ALA A 397 23.79 31.45 34.48
N LEU A 398 23.61 31.82 33.21
CA LEU A 398 22.34 32.34 32.67
C LEU A 398 21.25 31.26 32.63
N ASP A 399 19.98 31.67 32.77
CA ASP A 399 18.81 30.80 32.63
C ASP A 399 18.79 30.09 31.26
N GLN A 400 19.20 30.78 30.19
CA GLN A 400 19.33 30.18 28.85
C GLN A 400 20.38 29.06 28.81
N SER A 401 21.51 29.21 29.51
CA SER A 401 22.53 28.17 29.57
C SER A 401 21.99 26.91 30.26
N ILE A 402 21.22 27.08 31.33
CA ILE A 402 20.58 25.96 32.04
C ILE A 402 19.55 25.28 31.13
N LEU A 403 18.71 26.06 30.45
CA LEU A 403 17.74 25.56 29.47
C LEU A 403 18.43 24.67 28.42
N TRP A 404 19.51 25.16 27.81
CA TRP A 404 20.23 24.42 26.76
C TRP A 404 20.91 23.14 27.26
N ILE A 405 21.38 23.09 28.52
CA ILE A 405 21.93 21.84 29.09
C ILE A 405 20.85 20.74 29.04
N PHE A 406 19.65 21.03 29.52
CA PHE A 406 18.57 20.03 29.58
C PHE A 406 17.99 19.69 28.20
N VAL A 407 17.85 20.68 27.31
CA VAL A 407 17.39 20.44 25.93
C VAL A 407 18.41 19.59 25.17
N LEU A 408 19.71 19.86 25.32
CA LEU A 408 20.77 19.08 24.69
C LEU A 408 20.83 17.65 25.26
N GLU A 409 20.63 17.49 26.57
CA GLU A 409 20.50 16.18 27.22
C GLU A 409 19.37 15.37 26.59
N ALA A 410 18.18 15.99 26.50
CA ALA A 410 17.03 15.37 25.88
C ALA A 410 17.28 15.04 24.40
N LEU A 411 17.95 15.92 23.65
CA LEU A 411 18.29 15.69 22.24
C LEU A 411 19.20 14.46 22.07
N LEU A 412 20.24 14.32 22.91
CA LEU A 412 21.15 13.18 22.87
C LEU A 412 20.45 11.87 23.23
N LEU A 413 19.61 11.89 24.27
CA LEU A 413 18.78 10.73 24.65
C LEU A 413 17.76 10.40 23.56
N GLY A 414 17.19 11.42 22.91
CA GLY A 414 16.28 11.32 21.77
C GLY A 414 16.92 10.64 20.58
N LEU A 415 18.13 11.07 20.19
CA LEU A 415 18.89 10.45 19.10
C LEU A 415 19.27 9.00 19.43
N ALA A 416 19.73 8.73 20.65
CA ALA A 416 20.09 7.37 21.08
C ALA A 416 18.87 6.43 21.06
N GLY A 417 17.75 6.87 21.65
CA GLY A 417 16.51 6.10 21.68
C GLY A 417 15.91 5.92 20.28
N ALA A 418 15.97 6.96 19.43
CA ALA A 418 15.49 6.88 18.07
C ALA A 418 16.32 5.94 17.20
N LEU A 419 17.65 5.93 17.36
CA LEU A 419 18.53 5.01 16.64
C LEU A 419 18.18 3.56 16.97
N VAL A 420 18.14 3.22 18.26
CA VAL A 420 17.79 1.87 18.70
C VAL A 420 16.36 1.51 18.31
N GLY A 421 15.42 2.43 18.52
CA GLY A 421 14.02 2.26 18.16
C GLY A 421 13.82 2.03 16.66
N ALA A 422 14.48 2.81 15.81
CA ALA A 422 14.36 2.68 14.37
C ALA A 422 14.90 1.33 13.87
N LEU A 423 16.05 0.88 14.41
CA LEU A 423 16.59 -0.44 14.09
C LEU A 423 15.65 -1.57 14.55
N LEU A 424 15.16 -1.51 15.79
CA LEU A 424 14.22 -2.51 16.31
C LEU A 424 12.91 -2.52 15.52
N GLY A 425 12.33 -1.36 15.22
CA GLY A 425 11.10 -1.23 14.44
C GLY A 425 11.25 -1.83 13.04
N ALA A 426 12.38 -1.57 12.37
CA ALA A 426 12.67 -2.15 11.06
C ALA A 426 12.85 -3.67 11.13
N VAL A 427 13.59 -4.19 12.11
CA VAL A 427 13.76 -5.63 12.31
C VAL A 427 12.44 -6.33 12.59
N VAL A 428 11.59 -5.75 13.45
CA VAL A 428 10.26 -6.30 13.75
C VAL A 428 9.35 -6.25 12.53
N ALA A 429 9.37 -5.17 11.74
CA ALA A 429 8.61 -5.08 10.49
C ALA A 429 9.04 -6.13 9.46
N LEU A 430 10.34 -6.29 9.23
CA LEU A 430 10.85 -7.25 8.25
C LEU A 430 10.59 -8.69 8.69
N SER A 431 10.84 -9.03 9.96
CA SER A 431 10.63 -10.38 10.48
C SER A 431 9.14 -10.76 10.47
N SER A 432 8.26 -9.91 10.99
CA SER A 432 6.81 -10.15 10.95
C SER A 432 6.28 -10.25 9.52
N GLY A 433 6.77 -9.42 8.61
CA GLY A 433 6.41 -9.46 7.20
C GLY A 433 6.82 -10.76 6.49
N VAL A 434 8.04 -11.26 6.76
CA VAL A 434 8.51 -12.55 6.24
C VAL A 434 7.70 -13.72 6.80
N ILE A 435 7.35 -13.70 8.08
CA ILE A 435 6.52 -14.76 8.69
C ILE A 435 5.14 -14.82 8.02
N LEU A 436 4.54 -13.66 7.71
CA LEU A 436 3.18 -13.59 7.18
C LEU A 436 3.09 -13.77 5.65
N SER A 437 4.06 -13.24 4.90
CA SER A 437 4.01 -13.17 3.42
C SER A 437 5.20 -13.84 2.73
N GLY A 438 6.11 -14.45 3.49
CA GLY A 438 7.32 -15.08 2.97
C GLY A 438 8.32 -14.07 2.41
N PHE A 439 9.30 -14.57 1.66
CA PHE A 439 10.35 -13.74 1.05
C PHE A 439 9.85 -12.75 -0.01
N LEU A 440 8.61 -12.90 -0.50
CA LEU A 440 7.96 -11.90 -1.36
C LEU A 440 7.89 -10.53 -0.70
N PHE A 441 7.75 -10.48 0.63
CA PHE A 441 7.71 -9.23 1.38
C PHE A 441 9.01 -8.41 1.22
N LEU A 442 10.16 -9.08 1.23
CA LEU A 442 11.47 -8.43 1.02
C LEU A 442 11.63 -7.95 -0.42
N ALA A 443 11.13 -8.71 -1.40
CA ALA A 443 11.17 -8.30 -2.79
C ALA A 443 10.31 -7.05 -3.05
N GLY A 444 9.19 -6.92 -2.34
CA GLY A 444 8.34 -5.73 -2.38
C GLY A 444 8.87 -4.55 -1.56
N MET A 445 9.94 -4.69 -0.78
CA MET A 445 10.41 -3.63 0.11
C MET A 445 11.20 -2.55 -0.64
N PRO A 446 10.77 -1.27 -0.63
CA PRO A 446 11.55 -0.17 -1.19
C PRO A 446 12.71 0.20 -0.24
N TRP A 447 13.87 -0.46 -0.39
CA TRP A 447 15.02 -0.30 0.51
C TRP A 447 15.51 1.14 0.65
N LEU A 448 15.54 1.92 -0.45
CA LEU A 448 15.92 3.34 -0.40
C LEU A 448 14.98 4.15 0.49
N ASN A 449 13.67 3.89 0.41
CA ASN A 449 12.70 4.57 1.24
C ASN A 449 12.79 4.10 2.71
N LEU A 450 13.16 2.84 2.97
CA LEU A 450 13.44 2.36 4.33
C LEU A 450 14.61 3.13 4.95
N PHE A 451 15.70 3.34 4.22
CA PHE A 451 16.81 4.16 4.70
C PHE A 451 16.37 5.59 5.00
N GLY A 452 15.56 6.20 4.11
CA GLY A 452 14.93 7.49 4.35
C GLY A 452 14.08 7.49 5.63
N LEU A 453 13.26 6.45 5.84
CA LEU A 453 12.44 6.29 7.04
C LEU A 453 13.30 6.24 8.31
N LEU A 454 14.41 5.50 8.31
CA LEU A 454 15.32 5.43 9.45
C LEU A 454 15.91 6.81 9.80
N ILE A 455 16.31 7.60 8.79
CA ILE A 455 16.82 8.96 8.99
C ILE A 455 15.71 9.86 9.57
N THR A 456 14.50 9.81 9.00
CA THR A 456 13.37 10.61 9.51
C THR A 456 12.95 10.18 10.92
N ALA A 457 13.13 8.90 11.29
CA ALA A 457 12.87 8.41 12.63
C ALA A 457 13.86 8.97 13.66
N LEU A 458 15.14 9.12 13.29
CA LEU A 458 16.13 9.82 14.11
C LEU A 458 15.72 11.28 14.37
N LEU A 459 15.31 11.99 13.31
CA LEU A 459 14.82 13.37 13.42
C LEU A 459 13.56 13.45 14.29
N LEU A 460 12.63 12.51 14.11
CA LEU A 460 11.41 12.43 14.90
C LEU A 460 11.71 12.27 16.38
N GLY A 461 12.57 11.32 16.77
CA GLY A 461 12.89 11.11 18.19
C GLY A 461 13.67 12.28 18.80
N ALA A 462 14.54 12.95 18.02
CA ALA A 462 15.22 14.17 18.43
C ALA A 462 14.23 15.32 18.68
N ILE A 463 13.29 15.57 17.75
CA ILE A 463 12.25 16.60 17.87
C ILE A 463 11.33 16.30 19.06
N MET A 464 10.91 15.04 19.20
CA MET A 464 10.05 14.59 20.29
C MET A 464 10.69 14.79 21.66
N ALA A 465 11.96 14.42 21.81
CA ALA A 465 12.68 14.61 23.06
C ALA A 465 12.92 16.10 23.36
N ALA A 466 13.32 16.88 22.36
CA ALA A 466 13.52 18.32 22.50
C ALA A 466 12.22 19.01 22.93
N THR A 467 11.12 18.79 22.21
CA THR A 467 9.80 19.39 22.51
C THR A 467 9.26 18.98 23.89
N ALA A 468 9.36 17.71 24.26
CA ALA A 468 8.96 17.22 25.58
C ALA A 468 9.81 17.82 26.71
N SER A 469 11.08 18.14 26.45
CA SER A 469 11.99 18.71 27.43
C SER A 469 11.85 20.22 27.62
N VAL A 470 11.18 20.96 26.71
CA VAL A 470 11.11 22.43 26.79
C VAL A 470 10.47 22.90 28.09
N TYR A 471 9.30 22.37 28.44
CA TYR A 471 8.58 22.79 29.66
C TYR A 471 9.38 22.48 30.95
N PRO A 472 9.89 21.25 31.17
CA PRO A 472 10.72 20.95 32.33
C PRO A 472 12.00 21.81 32.38
N SER A 473 12.67 21.99 31.25
CA SER A 473 13.92 22.78 31.16
C SER A 473 13.66 24.25 31.48
N TRP A 474 12.56 24.81 31.01
CA TRP A 474 12.16 26.19 31.32
C TRP A 474 11.83 26.36 32.80
N LYS A 475 11.12 25.38 33.39
CA LYS A 475 10.85 25.35 34.82
C LYS A 475 12.16 25.29 35.62
N ALA A 476 13.12 24.45 35.20
CA ALA A 476 14.44 24.31 35.81
C ALA A 476 15.26 25.59 35.76
N ALA A 477 15.27 26.22 34.57
CA ALA A 477 15.98 27.46 34.33
C ALA A 477 15.47 28.61 35.18
N ARG A 478 14.23 28.58 35.67
CA ARG A 478 13.63 29.66 36.49
C ARG A 478 13.63 29.40 38.00
N LEU A 479 14.31 28.36 38.46
CA LEU A 479 14.37 28.05 39.89
C LEU A 479 15.19 29.11 40.65
N PRO A 480 14.69 29.64 41.79
CA PRO A 480 15.41 30.63 42.59
C PRO A 480 16.55 29.95 43.40
N PRO A 481 17.80 30.45 43.32
CA PRO A 481 18.94 29.82 44.01
C PRO A 481 18.79 29.77 45.54
N LEU A 482 18.09 30.76 46.11
CA LEU A 482 17.92 30.92 47.56
C LEU A 482 17.08 29.78 48.17
N GLU A 483 16.10 29.25 47.44
CA GLU A 483 15.27 28.14 47.91
C GLU A 483 16.05 26.82 47.95
N ALA A 484 17.05 26.64 47.08
CA ALA A 484 17.86 25.42 47.04
C ALA A 484 18.81 25.26 48.22
N MET A 485 19.23 26.38 48.81
CA MET A 485 20.10 26.40 50.01
C MET A 485 19.31 26.30 51.32
N ARG A 486 17.98 26.45 51.27
CA ARG A 486 17.11 26.43 52.45
C ARG A 486 16.49 25.05 52.75
N ILE A 487 16.66 24.08 51.85
CA ILE A 487 16.16 22.71 52.01
C ILE A 487 17.21 21.91 52.80
N GLU A 488 17.07 21.95 54.13
CA GLU A 488 17.52 20.94 55.08
C GLU A 488 16.33 20.49 55.94
#